data_AF-A0A9P6FIM3-F1
#
_entry.id   AF-A0A9P6FIM3-F1
#
_cell.length_a   1.000
_cell.length_b   1.000
_cell.length_c   1.000
_cell.angle_alpha   90.00
_cell.angle_beta   90.00
_cell.angle_gamma   90.00
#
_symmetry.space_group_name_H-M   'P 1'
#
loop_
_entity.id
_entity.type
_entity.pdbx_description
1 polymer ?
#
loop_
_entity_poly.entity_id
_entity_poly.type
_entity_poly.pdbx_seq_one_letter_code
_entity_poly.pdbx_strand_id
1 'polypeptide(L)'
;VPVGNLAFMPGKLVHTNEILVMLGDNWFVDRSAVQAAEIVDRRMDLVEENLTKLTAQQEELRSKSGIAPGLLGGQEYNEEGLPIVEITEPYFSDDENEDDKKQSAPAILPFSQKTPEEQAADRAILDRIADLEREDEERERRREAGEVVTSDEDTDSDDDIDINYDDEEDDASEDEFRPKGLDTDEEYEEEVWEPSGDESDMD
;
A
#
# COMPACT_ATOMS: atom_id res chain seq x y z
N VAL A 1 19.39 -40.00 22.37
CA VAL A 1 18.42 -39.82 21.27
C VAL A 1 17.02 -40.16 21.76
N PRO A 2 16.05 -39.24 21.67
CA PRO A 2 14.67 -39.52 22.04
C PRO A 2 14.07 -40.56 21.09
N VAL A 3 13.48 -41.62 21.64
CA VAL A 3 12.71 -42.61 20.86
C VAL A 3 11.19 -42.35 21.00
N GLY A 4 10.81 -41.57 22.02
CA GLY A 4 9.47 -41.09 22.25
C GLY A 4 9.45 -40.05 23.37
N ASN A 5 8.27 -39.60 23.78
CA ASN A 5 8.11 -38.47 24.71
C ASN A 5 8.75 -38.67 26.11
N LEU A 6 8.92 -39.93 26.56
CA LEU A 6 9.39 -40.28 27.91
C LEU A 6 10.63 -41.19 27.90
N ALA A 7 11.26 -41.44 26.74
CA ALA A 7 12.34 -42.42 26.63
C ALA A 7 13.51 -41.92 25.77
N PHE A 8 14.73 -42.15 26.28
CA PHE A 8 15.99 -41.77 25.65
C PHE A 8 16.95 -42.96 25.56
N MET A 9 17.57 -43.13 24.40
CA MET A 9 18.63 -44.11 24.18
C MET A 9 20.02 -43.44 24.23
N PRO A 10 21.03 -44.04 24.88
CA PRO A 10 22.41 -43.55 24.84
C PRO A 10 23.01 -43.72 23.44
N GLY A 11 23.92 -42.82 23.07
CA GLY A 11 24.58 -42.85 21.76
C GLY A 11 25.83 -41.98 21.75
N LYS A 12 26.64 -42.12 20.70
CA LYS A 12 27.85 -41.34 20.45
C LYS A 12 27.66 -40.48 19.21
N LEU A 13 28.18 -39.25 19.22
CA LEU A 13 28.20 -38.37 18.06
C LEU A 13 29.35 -38.76 17.13
N VAL A 14 29.05 -38.83 15.83
CA VAL A 14 30.00 -39.10 14.74
C VAL A 14 29.66 -38.14 13.61
N HIS A 15 30.65 -37.61 12.89
CA HIS A 15 30.47 -36.64 11.79
C HIS A 15 29.65 -35.39 12.18
N THR A 16 30.07 -34.67 13.23
CA THR A 16 29.34 -33.50 13.77
C THR A 16 29.18 -32.33 12.81
N ASN A 17 30.02 -32.26 11.78
CA ASN A 17 30.01 -31.16 10.81
C ASN A 17 29.14 -31.48 9.60
N GLU A 18 28.58 -32.68 9.48
CA GLU A 18 27.75 -33.12 8.35
C GLU A 18 26.31 -33.30 8.83
N ILE A 19 25.39 -32.61 8.16
CA ILE A 19 23.97 -32.59 8.48
C ILE A 19 23.18 -33.00 7.24
N LEU A 20 22.29 -33.97 7.39
CA LEU A 20 21.36 -34.38 6.35
C LEU A 20 20.21 -33.37 6.26
N VAL A 21 20.14 -32.62 5.17
CA VAL A 21 19.13 -31.57 4.96
C VAL A 21 18.12 -32.01 3.89
N MET A 22 16.83 -31.80 4.16
CA MET A 22 15.76 -31.99 3.18
C MET A 22 15.54 -30.70 2.37
N LEU A 23 15.76 -30.74 1.06
CA LEU A 23 15.60 -29.56 0.18
C LEU A 23 14.15 -29.35 -0.28
N GLY A 24 13.39 -30.42 -0.43
CA GLY A 24 12.02 -30.46 -0.94
C GLY A 24 11.75 -31.80 -1.63
N ASP A 25 10.49 -32.17 -1.84
CA ASP A 25 10.09 -33.36 -2.62
C ASP A 25 10.84 -34.66 -2.24
N ASN A 26 11.04 -34.89 -0.94
CA ASN A 26 11.77 -36.03 -0.40
C ASN A 26 13.24 -36.14 -0.87
N TRP A 27 13.84 -35.03 -1.32
CA TRP A 27 15.26 -34.96 -1.67
C TRP A 27 16.11 -34.59 -0.46
N PHE A 28 17.04 -35.49 -0.10
CA PHE A 28 17.97 -35.33 1.03
C PHE A 28 19.41 -35.22 0.54
N VAL A 29 20.18 -34.33 1.16
CA VAL A 29 21.60 -34.11 0.82
C VAL A 29 22.39 -33.84 2.09
N ASP A 30 23.61 -34.39 2.16
CA ASP A 30 24.56 -34.05 3.20
C ASP A 30 25.18 -32.67 2.95
N ARG A 31 25.13 -31.83 3.98
CA ARG A 31 25.65 -30.46 3.96
C ARG A 31 26.51 -30.20 5.17
N SER A 32 27.45 -29.26 5.05
CA SER A 32 28.19 -28.82 6.21
C SER A 32 27.25 -28.12 7.20
N ALA A 33 27.61 -28.11 8.49
CA ALA A 33 26.81 -27.47 9.53
C ALA A 33 26.53 -25.97 9.21
N VAL A 34 27.51 -25.27 8.64
CA VAL A 34 27.38 -23.87 8.22
C VAL A 34 26.36 -23.73 7.09
N GLN A 35 26.48 -24.55 6.04
CA GLN A 35 25.55 -24.51 4.91
C GLN A 35 24.13 -24.90 5.33
N ALA A 36 23.98 -25.84 6.26
CA ALA A 36 22.67 -26.22 6.77
C ALA A 36 22.00 -25.07 7.55
N ALA A 37 22.78 -24.31 8.34
CA ALA A 37 22.29 -23.12 9.01
C ALA A 37 21.82 -22.05 8.01
N GLU A 38 22.62 -21.75 6.98
CA GLU A 38 22.24 -20.80 5.92
C GLU A 38 20.95 -21.19 5.19
N ILE A 39 20.72 -22.49 4.96
CA ILE A 39 19.47 -22.99 4.36
C ILE A 39 18.29 -22.74 5.28
N VAL A 40 18.47 -22.90 6.59
CA VAL A 40 17.42 -22.62 7.59
C VAL A 40 17.12 -21.13 7.66
N ASP A 41 18.14 -20.28 7.69
CA ASP A 41 17.98 -18.83 7.76
C ASP A 41 17.20 -18.32 6.54
N ARG A 42 17.58 -18.74 5.33
CA ARG A 42 16.83 -18.40 4.10
C ARG A 42 15.37 -18.87 4.12
N ARG A 43 15.08 -19.98 4.82
CA ARG A 43 13.71 -20.46 4.98
C ARG A 43 12.92 -19.64 6.01
N MET A 44 13.57 -19.19 7.08
CA MET A 44 12.97 -18.27 8.05
C MET A 44 12.57 -16.97 7.34
N ASP A 45 13.49 -16.37 6.59
CA ASP A 45 13.24 -15.14 5.83
C ASP A 45 12.04 -15.29 4.87
N LEU A 46 12.00 -16.40 4.13
CA LEU A 46 10.89 -16.69 3.21
C LEU A 46 9.54 -16.81 3.95
N VAL A 47 9.53 -17.45 5.13
CA VAL A 47 8.31 -17.59 5.93
C VAL A 47 7.87 -16.25 6.49
N GLU A 48 8.80 -15.41 6.96
CA GLU A 48 8.51 -14.06 7.45
C GLU A 48 7.97 -13.16 6.33
N GLU A 49 8.59 -13.18 5.15
CA GLU A 49 8.10 -12.44 3.99
C GLU A 49 6.68 -12.89 3.59
N ASN A 50 6.43 -14.20 3.58
CA ASN A 50 5.09 -14.71 3.27
C ASN A 50 4.07 -14.34 4.36
N LEU A 51 4.47 -14.35 5.63
CA LEU A 51 3.61 -13.97 6.74
C LEU A 51 3.22 -12.49 6.64
N THR A 52 4.18 -11.60 6.39
CA THR A 52 3.90 -10.16 6.22
C THR A 52 2.94 -9.90 5.04
N LYS A 53 3.16 -10.54 3.89
CA LYS A 53 2.25 -10.46 2.74
C LYS A 53 0.84 -10.94 3.07
N LEU A 54 0.71 -12.09 3.73
CA LEU A 54 -0.58 -12.63 4.11
C LEU A 54 -1.31 -11.74 5.13
N THR A 55 -0.58 -11.17 6.09
CA THR A 55 -1.17 -10.24 7.07
C THR A 55 -1.67 -8.95 6.39
N ALA A 56 -0.92 -8.41 5.43
CA ALA A 56 -1.34 -7.25 4.65
C ALA A 56 -2.59 -7.55 3.81
N GLN A 57 -2.63 -8.71 3.15
CA GLN A 57 -3.81 -9.16 2.41
C GLN A 57 -5.02 -9.35 3.33
N GLN A 58 -4.82 -9.89 4.53
CA GLN A 58 -5.89 -10.04 5.52
C GLN A 58 -6.46 -8.69 5.96
N GLU A 59 -5.61 -7.69 6.20
CA GLU A 59 -6.02 -6.33 6.56
C GLU A 59 -6.77 -5.64 5.43
N GLU A 60 -6.28 -5.77 4.19
CA GLU A 60 -6.94 -5.24 3.00
C GLU A 60 -8.32 -5.87 2.81
N LEU A 61 -8.43 -7.18 2.91
CA LEU A 61 -9.70 -7.91 2.81
C LEU A 61 -10.65 -7.53 3.95
N ARG A 62 -10.16 -7.37 5.18
CA ARG A 62 -10.97 -6.94 6.31
C ARG A 62 -11.51 -5.52 6.11
N SER A 63 -10.69 -4.62 5.60
CA SER A 63 -11.09 -3.24 5.28
C SER A 63 -12.15 -3.22 4.18
N LYS A 64 -11.94 -3.96 3.09
CA LYS A 64 -12.92 -4.09 2.00
C LYS A 64 -14.24 -4.74 2.46
N SER A 65 -14.17 -5.76 3.32
CA SER A 65 -15.35 -6.40 3.89
C SER A 65 -16.12 -5.49 4.85
N GLY A 66 -15.44 -4.59 5.56
CA GLY A 66 -16.08 -3.59 6.42
C GLY A 66 -16.75 -2.46 5.64
N ILE A 67 -16.27 -2.17 4.43
CA ILE A 67 -16.84 -1.16 3.52
C ILE A 67 -18.05 -1.72 2.74
N ALA A 68 -18.12 -3.04 2.54
CA ALA A 68 -19.21 -3.68 1.80
C ALA A 68 -20.10 -4.64 2.65
N PRO A 69 -20.67 -4.22 3.79
CA PRO A 69 -21.64 -5.06 4.51
C PRO A 69 -22.88 -5.40 3.65
N GLY A 70 -23.30 -4.49 2.77
CA GLY A 70 -24.45 -4.67 1.89
C GLY A 70 -24.22 -5.60 0.69
N LEU A 71 -22.97 -5.84 0.27
CA LEU A 71 -22.68 -6.70 -0.89
C LEU A 71 -22.75 -8.20 -0.56
N LEU A 72 -22.52 -8.55 0.71
CA LEU A 72 -22.49 -9.94 1.19
C LEU A 72 -23.82 -10.40 1.80
N GLY A 73 -24.93 -9.69 1.52
CA GLY A 73 -26.27 -10.06 1.98
C GLY A 73 -26.54 -9.75 3.45
N GLY A 74 -25.75 -8.86 4.06
CA GLY A 74 -26.08 -8.27 5.35
C GLY A 74 -27.20 -7.25 5.16
N GLN A 75 -28.32 -7.44 5.88
CA GLN A 75 -29.41 -6.48 5.89
C GLN A 75 -28.94 -5.22 6.62
N GLU A 76 -28.53 -4.19 5.87
CA GLU A 76 -28.10 -2.91 6.43
C GLU A 76 -29.31 -2.17 7.00
N TYR A 77 -29.14 -1.47 8.12
CA TYR A 77 -30.19 -0.66 8.75
C TYR A 77 -29.75 0.80 8.75
N ASN A 78 -30.68 1.71 8.42
CA ASN A 78 -30.43 3.15 8.50
C ASN A 78 -30.36 3.64 9.97
N GLU A 79 -30.08 4.92 10.19
CA GLU A 79 -30.01 5.54 11.53
C GLU A 79 -31.29 5.39 12.36
N GLU A 80 -32.41 5.11 11.69
CA GLU A 80 -33.74 4.88 12.28
C GLU A 80 -34.03 3.39 12.55
N GLY A 81 -33.09 2.48 12.26
CA GLY A 81 -33.24 1.05 12.47
C GLY A 81 -34.14 0.35 11.45
N LEU A 82 -34.39 0.97 10.30
CA LEU A 82 -35.13 0.39 9.18
C LEU A 82 -34.19 -0.23 8.16
N PRO A 83 -34.55 -1.38 7.56
CA PRO A 83 -33.70 -2.03 6.57
C PRO A 83 -33.56 -1.16 5.32
N ILE A 84 -32.32 -0.93 4.90
CA ILE A 84 -31.97 -0.23 3.66
C ILE A 84 -32.40 -1.15 2.50
N VAL A 85 -33.25 -0.63 1.63
CA VAL A 85 -33.74 -1.32 0.43
C VAL A 85 -33.39 -0.52 -0.81
N GLU A 86 -33.13 -1.21 -1.91
CA GLU A 86 -32.89 -0.57 -3.20
C GLU A 86 -34.18 0.09 -3.70
N ILE A 87 -34.11 1.40 -3.98
CA ILE A 87 -35.24 2.13 -4.56
C ILE A 87 -35.29 1.80 -6.06
N THR A 88 -36.07 0.78 -6.41
CA THR A 88 -36.36 0.46 -7.81
C THR A 88 -37.56 1.27 -8.28
N GLU A 89 -37.35 2.23 -9.17
CA GLU A 89 -38.46 2.84 -9.91
C GLU A 89 -38.84 1.93 -11.09
N PRO A 90 -40.15 1.67 -11.32
CA PRO A 90 -40.56 1.03 -12.56
C PRO A 90 -40.21 1.95 -13.74
N TYR A 91 -39.38 1.45 -14.66
CA TYR A 91 -39.11 2.13 -15.92
C TYR A 91 -40.38 2.15 -16.76
N PHE A 92 -40.86 3.34 -17.10
CA PHE A 92 -41.93 3.54 -18.08
C PHE A 92 -41.30 4.16 -19.33
N SER A 93 -41.11 3.36 -20.38
CA SER A 93 -40.90 3.88 -21.72
C SER A 93 -42.22 4.48 -22.20
N ASP A 94 -42.26 5.81 -22.35
CA ASP A 94 -43.40 6.51 -22.98
C ASP A 94 -43.64 6.07 -24.45
N ASP A 95 -42.72 5.28 -25.03
CA ASP A 95 -42.77 4.80 -26.41
C ASP A 95 -43.26 3.34 -26.56
N GLU A 96 -43.62 2.65 -25.48
CA GLU A 96 -44.08 1.24 -25.54
C GLU A 96 -45.50 0.99 -24.99
N ASN A 97 -46.27 2.03 -24.66
CA ASN A 97 -47.61 1.86 -24.09
C ASN A 97 -48.65 2.77 -24.74
N GLU A 98 -48.95 2.57 -26.02
CA GLU A 98 -50.17 3.12 -26.62
C GLU A 98 -51.45 2.34 -26.22
N ASP A 99 -51.33 1.18 -25.57
CA ASP A 99 -52.48 0.30 -25.29
C ASP A 99 -53.11 0.42 -23.89
N ASP A 100 -52.43 1.00 -22.89
CA ASP A 100 -52.97 1.11 -21.52
C ASP A 100 -53.29 2.55 -21.10
N LYS A 101 -54.10 3.22 -21.92
CA LYS A 101 -54.83 4.43 -21.49
C LYS A 101 -55.87 4.06 -20.45
N LYS A 102 -55.53 4.25 -19.17
CA LYS A 102 -56.35 4.77 -18.06
C LYS A 102 -55.89 4.13 -16.75
N GLN A 103 -55.04 4.82 -16.00
CA GLN A 103 -55.31 5.20 -14.60
C GLN A 103 -54.07 5.82 -13.95
N SER A 104 -54.32 6.88 -13.19
CA SER A 104 -53.42 7.57 -12.25
C SER A 104 -52.10 8.12 -12.78
N ALA A 105 -52.14 9.37 -13.25
CA ALA A 105 -50.98 10.26 -13.09
C ALA A 105 -50.79 10.53 -11.59
N PRO A 106 -49.61 10.25 -10.99
CA PRO A 106 -49.33 10.70 -9.63
C PRO A 106 -49.18 12.22 -9.63
N ALA A 107 -49.84 12.85 -8.68
CA ALA A 107 -49.83 14.29 -8.51
C ALA A 107 -48.40 14.78 -8.25
N ILE A 108 -47.84 15.52 -9.21
CA ILE A 108 -46.68 16.38 -9.00
C ILE A 108 -47.04 17.33 -7.85
N LEU A 109 -46.30 17.26 -6.75
CA LEU A 109 -46.42 18.21 -5.64
C LEU A 109 -46.35 19.64 -6.22
N PRO A 110 -47.20 20.58 -5.80
CA PRO A 110 -47.13 21.94 -6.29
C PRO A 110 -45.83 22.55 -5.77
N PHE A 111 -44.79 22.57 -6.64
CA PHE A 111 -43.63 23.41 -6.43
C PHE A 111 -44.16 24.83 -6.23
N SER A 112 -43.84 25.42 -5.08
CA SER A 112 -44.29 26.75 -4.67
C SER A 112 -44.19 27.71 -5.85
N GLN A 113 -45.33 28.13 -6.39
CA GLN A 113 -45.39 29.13 -7.45
C GLN A 113 -44.85 30.43 -6.86
N LYS A 114 -43.54 30.66 -7.00
CA LYS A 114 -42.90 31.92 -6.67
C LYS A 114 -43.71 33.04 -7.30
N THR A 115 -43.91 34.11 -6.55
CA THR A 115 -44.71 35.25 -7.02
C THR A 115 -44.08 35.83 -8.30
N PRO A 116 -44.86 36.47 -9.19
CA PRO A 116 -44.32 37.08 -10.40
C PRO A 116 -43.19 38.09 -10.11
N GLU A 117 -43.22 38.68 -8.92
CA GLU A 117 -42.24 39.63 -8.42
C GLU A 117 -40.91 38.96 -8.05
N GLU A 118 -40.94 37.80 -7.39
CA GLU A 118 -39.75 36.99 -7.11
C GLU A 118 -39.13 36.42 -8.39
N GLN A 119 -39.95 36.03 -9.37
CA GLN A 119 -39.45 35.56 -10.67
C GLN A 119 -38.80 36.69 -11.47
N ALA A 120 -39.32 37.92 -11.37
CA ALA A 120 -38.71 39.09 -11.97
C ALA A 120 -37.39 39.48 -11.28
N ALA A 121 -37.32 39.35 -9.95
CA ALA A 121 -36.08 39.56 -9.19
C ALA A 121 -35.01 38.52 -9.54
N ASP A 122 -35.38 37.23 -9.60
CA ASP A 122 -34.48 36.15 -10.02
C ASP A 122 -33.96 36.41 -11.45
N ARG A 123 -34.82 36.85 -12.37
CA ARG A 123 -34.43 37.20 -13.74
C ARG A 123 -33.49 38.41 -13.80
N ALA A 124 -33.72 39.44 -12.99
CA ALA A 124 -32.86 40.61 -12.91
C ALA A 124 -31.47 40.28 -12.34
N ILE A 125 -31.39 39.33 -11.40
CA ILE A 125 -30.12 38.82 -10.88
C ILE A 125 -29.36 38.06 -11.97
N LEU A 126 -30.05 37.19 -12.71
CA LEU A 126 -29.43 36.43 -13.81
C LEU A 126 -28.91 37.32 -14.94
N ASP A 127 -29.64 38.37 -15.29
CA ASP A 127 -29.22 39.36 -16.30
C ASP A 127 -27.94 40.09 -15.86
N ARG A 128 -27.87 40.48 -14.58
CA ARG A 128 -26.69 41.11 -14.00
C ARG A 128 -25.48 40.18 -13.94
N ILE A 129 -25.68 38.88 -13.72
CA ILE A 129 -24.60 37.88 -13.74
C ILE A 129 -24.05 37.73 -15.16
N ALA A 130 -24.92 37.64 -16.17
CA ALA A 130 -24.51 37.52 -17.57
C ALA A 130 -23.71 38.74 -18.08
N ASP A 131 -24.00 39.93 -17.57
CA ASP A 131 -23.23 41.14 -17.87
C ASP A 131 -21.86 41.15 -17.18
N LEU A 132 -21.78 40.69 -15.92
CA LEU A 132 -20.52 40.60 -15.18
C LEU A 132 -19.57 39.55 -15.80
N GLU A 133 -20.09 38.40 -16.21
CA GLU A 133 -19.29 37.36 -16.89
C GLU A 133 -18.65 37.90 -18.17
N ARG A 134 -19.41 38.68 -18.97
CA ARG A 134 -18.87 39.31 -20.18
C ARG A 134 -17.77 40.33 -19.87
N GLU A 135 -17.94 41.13 -18.83
CA GLU A 135 -16.96 42.13 -18.41
C GLU A 135 -15.66 41.47 -17.89
N ASP A 136 -15.79 40.37 -17.15
CA ASP A 136 -14.64 39.60 -16.65
C ASP A 136 -13.90 38.88 -17.78
N GLU A 137 -14.60 38.29 -18.76
CA GLU A 137 -13.98 37.76 -19.98
C GLU A 137 -13.21 38.83 -20.76
N GLU A 138 -13.74 40.05 -20.86
CA GLU A 138 -13.04 41.17 -21.48
C GLU A 138 -11.83 41.64 -20.66
N ARG A 139 -11.94 41.69 -19.33
CA ARG A 139 -10.81 41.98 -18.44
C ARG A 139 -9.71 40.93 -18.53
N GLU A 140 -10.08 39.66 -18.61
CA GLU A 140 -9.14 38.55 -18.76
C GLU A 140 -8.43 38.63 -20.11
N ARG A 141 -9.16 38.86 -21.21
CA ARG A 141 -8.57 39.11 -22.53
C ARG A 141 -7.62 40.30 -22.53
N ARG A 142 -7.94 41.36 -21.79
CA ARG A 142 -7.11 42.55 -21.65
C ARG A 142 -5.82 42.28 -20.86
N ARG A 143 -5.89 41.49 -19.79
CA ARG A 143 -4.71 40.98 -19.06
C ARG A 143 -3.85 40.07 -19.93
N GLU A 144 -4.47 39.16 -20.68
CA GLU A 144 -3.78 38.24 -21.59
C GLU A 144 -3.08 38.99 -22.73
N ALA A 145 -3.68 40.09 -23.22
CA ALA A 145 -3.08 41.01 -24.19
C ALA A 145 -1.96 41.91 -23.61
N GLY A 146 -1.62 41.77 -22.33
CA GLY A 146 -0.52 42.48 -21.68
C GLY A 146 -0.83 43.93 -21.27
N GLU A 147 -2.10 44.35 -21.24
CA GLU A 147 -2.49 45.68 -20.77
C GLU A 147 -2.59 45.68 -19.22
N VAL A 148 -1.64 46.35 -18.57
CA VAL A 148 -1.62 46.52 -17.11
C VAL A 148 -2.78 47.41 -16.69
N VAL A 149 -3.76 46.82 -16.00
CA VAL A 149 -4.81 47.56 -15.31
C VAL A 149 -4.22 48.14 -14.04
N THR A 150 -3.75 49.38 -14.11
CA THR A 150 -3.45 50.17 -12.91
C THR A 150 -4.79 50.57 -12.28
N SER A 151 -5.28 49.81 -11.30
CA SER A 151 -6.21 50.37 -10.33
C SER A 151 -5.39 51.25 -9.39
N ASP A 152 -5.66 52.56 -9.38
CA ASP A 152 -5.06 53.56 -8.48
C ASP A 152 -5.45 53.34 -7.00
N GLU A 153 -5.07 52.22 -6.41
CA GLU A 153 -5.04 52.03 -4.95
C GLU A 153 -3.75 51.29 -4.58
N ASP A 154 -2.65 52.05 -4.54
CA ASP A 154 -1.38 51.63 -3.96
C ASP A 154 -1.52 51.46 -2.44
N THR A 155 -1.43 50.22 -1.97
CA THR A 155 -0.89 49.94 -0.63
C THR A 155 0.30 49.02 -0.80
N ASP A 156 1.48 49.64 -0.83
CA ASP A 156 2.77 48.99 -0.69
C ASP A 156 2.81 48.16 0.60
N SER A 157 3.13 46.87 0.46
CA SER A 157 3.64 46.05 1.55
C SER A 157 4.70 45.12 0.97
N ASP A 158 5.87 45.68 0.72
CA ASP A 158 7.10 44.93 0.49
C ASP A 158 7.49 44.23 1.80
N ASP A 159 7.26 42.93 1.90
CA ASP A 159 7.96 42.05 2.83
C ASP A 159 8.83 41.09 2.01
N ASP A 160 10.09 41.47 1.84
CA ASP A 160 11.17 40.65 1.32
C ASP A 160 11.45 39.48 2.28
N ILE A 161 11.06 38.26 1.91
CA ILE A 161 11.48 37.03 2.60
C ILE A 161 12.74 36.50 1.90
N ASP A 162 13.87 36.63 2.59
CA ASP A 162 15.18 36.06 2.24
C ASP A 162 15.16 34.53 2.41
N ILE A 163 15.14 33.80 1.29
CA ILE A 163 15.20 32.33 1.27
C ILE A 163 16.66 31.93 1.02
N ASN A 164 17.36 31.54 2.09
CA ASN A 164 18.71 31.00 2.01
C ASN A 164 18.66 29.53 1.53
N TYR A 165 19.05 29.30 0.27
CA TYR A 165 19.34 27.98 -0.26
C TYR A 165 20.79 27.62 0.10
N ASP A 166 20.95 26.63 0.99
CA ASP A 166 22.25 26.01 1.25
C ASP A 166 22.43 24.85 0.27
N ASP A 167 23.29 25.08 -0.72
CA ASP A 167 23.64 24.23 -1.85
C ASP A 167 25.08 23.75 -1.64
N GLU A 168 25.26 22.54 -1.14
CA GLU A 168 26.55 21.84 -1.18
C GLU A 168 26.44 20.67 -2.16
N GLU A 169 26.85 20.93 -3.41
CA GLU A 169 27.36 19.92 -4.33
C GLU A 169 28.70 19.39 -3.79
N ASP A 170 28.85 18.07 -3.71
CA ASP A 170 30.17 17.45 -3.85
C ASP A 170 30.06 16.15 -4.67
N ASP A 171 30.92 16.12 -5.68
CA ASP A 171 30.93 15.28 -6.88
C ASP A 171 31.71 13.96 -6.68
N ALA A 172 31.26 12.95 -7.44
CA ALA A 172 31.83 11.65 -7.83
C ALA A 172 33.06 11.04 -7.12
N SER A 173 32.92 9.77 -6.73
CA SER A 173 33.69 8.67 -7.36
C SER A 173 33.08 7.28 -7.08
N GLU A 174 32.95 6.49 -8.15
CA GLU A 174 32.68 5.05 -8.13
C GLU A 174 33.88 4.31 -7.52
N ASP A 175 33.68 3.57 -6.42
CA ASP A 175 34.70 2.64 -5.90
C ASP A 175 34.11 1.22 -5.83
N GLU A 176 34.64 0.35 -6.69
CA GLU A 176 34.32 -1.06 -6.78
C GLU A 176 34.67 -1.78 -5.45
N PHE A 177 33.65 -2.22 -4.72
CA PHE A 177 33.81 -3.01 -3.52
C PHE A 177 34.39 -4.40 -3.84
N ARG A 178 35.73 -4.51 -3.84
CA ARG A 178 36.47 -5.77 -3.76
C ARG A 178 36.78 -6.10 -2.29
N PRO A 179 36.28 -7.21 -1.71
CA PRO A 179 36.68 -7.59 -0.36
C PRO A 179 38.17 -7.98 -0.34
N LYS A 180 38.97 -7.19 0.37
CA LYS A 180 40.36 -7.51 0.72
C LYS A 180 40.38 -8.49 1.88
N GLY A 181 40.96 -9.67 1.69
CA GLY A 181 41.18 -10.61 2.79
C GLY A 181 41.65 -12.02 2.45
N LEU A 182 42.06 -12.29 1.20
CA LEU A 182 42.65 -13.58 0.84
C LEU A 182 43.99 -13.28 0.17
N ASP A 183 45.07 -13.30 0.96
CA ASP A 183 46.46 -13.45 0.54
C ASP A 183 47.34 -13.50 1.79
N THR A 184 47.43 -14.66 2.42
CA THR A 184 48.63 -15.07 3.14
C THR A 184 48.88 -16.54 2.84
N ASP A 185 49.79 -16.77 1.90
CA ASP A 185 50.57 -18.00 1.77
C ASP A 185 51.36 -18.18 3.07
N GLU A 186 50.84 -18.99 4.00
CA GLU A 186 51.64 -19.54 5.10
C GLU A 186 51.85 -21.04 4.84
N GLU A 187 53.12 -21.38 4.64
CA GLU A 187 53.65 -22.74 4.56
C GLU A 187 53.12 -23.59 5.72
N TYR A 188 52.49 -24.72 5.39
CA TYR A 188 52.20 -25.78 6.34
C TYR A 188 53.51 -26.42 6.79
N GLU A 189 53.99 -26.08 7.99
CA GLU A 189 54.95 -26.91 8.70
C GLU A 189 54.22 -28.11 9.32
N GLU A 190 54.61 -29.30 8.88
CA GLU A 190 54.09 -30.60 9.31
C GLU A 190 54.65 -30.93 10.70
N GLU A 191 53.95 -30.57 11.78
CA GLU A 191 54.29 -31.06 13.12
C GLU A 191 53.93 -32.55 13.25
N VAL A 192 54.95 -33.39 13.08
CA VAL A 192 54.93 -34.83 13.36
C VAL A 192 54.78 -35.04 14.87
N TRP A 193 53.60 -35.46 15.31
CA TRP A 193 53.34 -35.85 16.69
C TRP A 193 53.88 -37.27 16.95
N GLU A 194 55.00 -37.38 17.68
CA GLU A 194 55.47 -38.66 18.22
C GLU A 194 54.75 -38.99 19.54
N PRO A 195 54.02 -40.11 19.64
CA PRO A 195 53.47 -40.56 20.92
C PRO A 195 54.61 -41.04 21.82
N SER A 196 54.84 -40.33 22.92
CA SER A 196 55.66 -40.82 24.03
C SER A 196 55.03 -42.09 24.61
N GLY A 197 55.69 -43.22 24.40
CA GLY A 197 55.35 -44.50 25.01
C GLY A 197 55.52 -44.43 26.53
N ASP A 198 54.44 -44.74 27.24
CA ASP A 198 54.50 -45.14 28.64
C ASP A 198 54.08 -46.62 28.69
N GLU A 199 55.10 -47.49 28.56
CA GLU A 199 55.01 -48.88 28.96
C GLU A 199 55.09 -48.91 30.48
N SER A 200 53.96 -49.12 31.14
CA SER A 200 53.95 -49.64 32.50
C SER A 200 53.20 -50.97 32.53
N ASP A 201 53.99 -52.03 32.51
CA ASP A 201 53.59 -53.39 32.84
C ASP A 201 52.84 -53.42 34.18
N MET A 202 51.63 -53.97 34.18
CA MET A 202 51.00 -54.54 35.36
C MET A 202 50.34 -55.88 35.00
N ASP A 203 50.81 -56.90 35.71
CA ASP A 203 50.37 -58.30 35.89
C ASP A 203 51.02 -59.39 35.03
#